data_AF-A8I0P3-F1
#
_entry.id   AF-A8I0P3-F1
#
_cell.length_a   1.000
_cell.length_b   1.000
_cell.length_c   1.000
_cell.angle_alpha   90.00
_cell.angle_beta   90.00
_cell.angle_gamma   90.00
#
_symmetry.space_group_name_H-M   'P 1'
#
loop_
_entity.id
_entity.type
_entity.pdbx_description
1 polymer ?
#
loop_
_entity_poly.entity_id
_entity_poly.type
_entity_poly.pdbx_seq_one_letter_code
_entity_poly.pdbx_strand_id
1 'polypeptide(L)'
;MNLDDHPTVRQLRASGRLGETASIAGPIDANELRKLALECGAHDVGLVEIGRTELDPQRDEILKNYPWTRTLLSFVVKMVREPVRGTPRSVSNLEFHRAGYETNEIAARIVSCLQDSGIRAVNPSMGFPMEMQNNPGAAIWIVSHKPVAVAAGLGRMGIHRNLIHPKFGNFVLLGTVLLDQDVSAVDQSIDYNPCLECNLCVAVCPVGAIKPDGAFNFQACFTHNYREFMGGFNDWVEQIADAKDAIDYRKRVNEPETASMWQSLTYGANYKSAYCLAVCPAGEDVIGPYLNDKAAHRREIVRPLQERPETIYVVAGTDADQVARRKWKNKTVKPVGNGMTPRTISGLLTFMPIVFQPEQSRGLDAVFHFTFTGADHRDATITIKDRKITVREGLIGKASIRVTADAKTWLGFLAKEKNIVWALATRKIRISGDPRLLLAFGKCFPSPEIKRKHVEVIPEASLIVPAIRPFEKNDALTGKARWYGALLLKDIEQVTPNVKTFRFVNPKGGDIPFTHVAGQYLTFDIAPHGIATRRSYTIASPPSWRDRIEITVKREQFGLVSRWLHDEVAVGDLMNIEAPGGMFVFSGREGPSVVLIGGGVGITPMMSIARYLTDTQWPGTIYLLTSFLPRRT
;
A
#
# COMPACT_ATOMS: atom_id res chain seq x y z
N MET A 1 -35.14 13.32 -14.41
CA MET A 1 -35.33 14.54 -13.60
C MET A 1 -34.30 15.53 -14.09
N ASN A 2 -34.71 16.71 -14.55
CA ASN A 2 -33.76 17.77 -14.89
C ASN A 2 -33.04 18.20 -13.60
N LEU A 3 -31.74 18.52 -13.68
CA LEU A 3 -30.97 19.03 -12.54
C LEU A 3 -31.64 20.26 -11.92
N ASP A 4 -32.25 21.10 -12.75
CA ASP A 4 -32.97 22.31 -12.33
C ASP A 4 -34.22 22.02 -11.50
N ASP A 5 -34.81 20.84 -11.66
CA ASP A 5 -36.01 20.41 -10.94
C ASP A 5 -35.68 19.72 -9.62
N HIS A 6 -34.40 19.43 -9.35
CA HIS A 6 -33.99 18.75 -8.12
C HIS A 6 -34.25 19.66 -6.90
N PRO A 7 -35.01 19.21 -5.88
CA PRO A 7 -35.40 20.04 -4.74
C PRO A 7 -34.23 20.75 -4.04
N THR A 8 -33.12 20.06 -3.84
CA THR A 8 -31.90 20.64 -3.25
C THR A 8 -31.27 21.72 -4.13
N VAL A 9 -31.31 21.56 -5.47
CA VAL A 9 -30.76 22.56 -6.41
C VAL A 9 -31.63 23.81 -6.39
N ARG A 10 -32.96 23.66 -6.39
CA ARG A 10 -33.90 24.78 -6.25
C ARG A 10 -33.73 25.49 -4.92
N GLN A 11 -33.57 24.75 -3.82
CA GLN A 11 -33.34 25.32 -2.49
C GLN A 11 -32.02 26.07 -2.41
N LEU A 12 -30.93 25.50 -2.95
CA LEU A 12 -29.62 26.17 -2.98
C LEU A 12 -29.67 27.46 -3.83
N ARG A 13 -30.35 27.41 -4.99
CA ARG A 13 -30.61 28.58 -5.85
C ARG A 13 -31.42 29.66 -5.15
N ALA A 14 -32.50 29.27 -4.47
CA ALA A 14 -33.32 30.19 -3.69
C ALA A 14 -32.57 30.80 -2.51
N SER A 15 -31.62 30.07 -1.91
CA SER A 15 -30.84 30.55 -0.77
C SER A 15 -29.76 31.56 -1.13
N GLY A 16 -29.46 31.78 -2.42
CA GLY A 16 -28.36 32.64 -2.88
C GLY A 16 -26.96 32.05 -2.67
N ARG A 17 -26.86 30.85 -2.07
CA ARG A 17 -25.61 30.20 -1.67
C ARG A 17 -24.81 29.56 -2.81
N LEU A 18 -25.23 29.67 -4.08
CA LEU A 18 -24.44 29.12 -5.20
C LEU A 18 -23.10 29.83 -5.41
N GLY A 19 -23.00 31.08 -4.97
CA GLY A 19 -21.75 31.84 -5.00
C GLY A 19 -20.87 31.62 -3.76
N GLU A 20 -21.33 30.87 -2.75
CA GLU A 20 -20.55 30.53 -1.56
C GLU A 20 -19.58 29.38 -1.87
N THR A 21 -18.74 29.49 -2.90
CA THR A 21 -17.42 28.89 -2.76
C THR A 21 -16.71 29.79 -1.77
N ALA A 22 -16.75 29.41 -0.49
CA ALA A 22 -16.08 30.08 0.62
C ALA A 22 -14.54 29.97 0.45
N SER A 23 -14.01 30.45 -0.67
CA SER A 23 -12.62 30.86 -0.75
C SER A 23 -12.50 32.03 0.22
N ILE A 24 -11.97 31.76 1.41
CA ILE A 24 -11.55 32.83 2.32
C ILE A 24 -10.70 33.81 1.52
N ALA A 25 -11.04 35.10 1.58
CA ALA A 25 -10.30 36.13 0.88
C ALA A 25 -8.98 36.39 1.62
N GLY A 26 -7.86 35.96 1.03
CA GLY A 26 -6.51 36.19 1.56
C GLY A 26 -5.87 34.96 2.21
N PRO A 27 -4.57 35.06 2.57
CA PRO A 27 -3.82 33.95 3.16
C PRO A 27 -4.35 33.58 4.54
N ILE A 28 -4.30 32.28 4.89
CA ILE A 28 -4.62 31.78 6.23
C ILE A 28 -3.52 32.25 7.19
N ASP A 29 -3.89 32.72 8.38
CA ASP A 29 -2.90 33.03 9.40
C ASP A 29 -2.13 31.76 9.83
N ALA A 30 -0.80 31.81 9.71
CA ALA A 30 0.07 30.68 10.00
C ALA A 30 0.01 30.23 11.47
N ASN A 31 -0.17 31.16 12.42
CA ASN A 31 -0.24 30.81 13.84
C ASN A 31 -1.56 30.13 14.18
N GLU A 32 -2.68 30.62 13.64
CA GLU A 32 -3.98 29.97 13.79
C GLU A 32 -3.97 28.56 13.16
N LEU A 33 -3.33 28.38 12.00
CA LEU A 33 -3.23 27.07 11.37
C LEU A 33 -2.40 26.07 12.18
N ARG A 34 -1.29 26.52 12.80
CA ARG A 34 -0.51 25.68 13.73
C ARG A 34 -1.30 25.33 14.96
N LYS A 35 -1.95 26.32 15.57
CA LYS A 35 -2.80 26.15 16.75
C LYS A 35 -3.90 25.11 16.48
N LEU A 36 -4.58 25.22 15.33
CA LEU A 36 -5.57 24.23 14.90
C LEU A 36 -4.99 22.82 14.85
N ALA A 37 -3.82 22.64 14.22
CA ALA A 37 -3.19 21.33 14.12
C ALA A 37 -2.74 20.76 15.48
N LEU A 38 -2.23 21.61 16.38
CA LEU A 38 -1.90 21.24 17.76
C LEU A 38 -3.15 20.85 18.56
N GLU A 39 -4.25 21.60 18.43
CA GLU A 39 -5.56 21.28 19.04
C GLU A 39 -6.15 19.98 18.48
N CYS A 40 -5.88 19.66 17.21
CA CYS A 40 -6.20 18.38 16.61
C CYS A 40 -5.30 17.24 17.10
N GLY A 41 -4.25 17.50 17.89
CA GLY A 41 -3.40 16.48 18.51
C GLY A 41 -2.00 16.33 17.89
N ALA A 42 -1.60 17.17 16.94
CA ALA A 42 -0.21 17.21 16.50
C ALA A 42 0.73 17.61 17.66
N HIS A 43 1.95 17.07 17.66
CA HIS A 43 2.96 17.38 18.68
C HIS A 43 3.93 18.50 18.26
N ASP A 44 4.09 18.68 16.95
CA ASP A 44 4.77 19.82 16.32
C ASP A 44 4.26 19.95 14.88
N VAL A 45 4.35 21.16 14.32
CA VAL A 45 3.73 21.53 13.05
C VAL A 45 4.62 22.50 12.30
N GLY A 46 4.82 22.24 11.01
CA GLY A 46 5.52 23.13 10.09
C GLY A 46 4.77 23.35 8.79
N LEU A 47 4.89 24.54 8.21
CA LEU A 47 4.20 24.99 7.02
C LEU A 47 5.18 25.23 5.88
N VAL A 48 4.85 24.73 4.69
CA VAL A 48 5.70 24.84 3.50
C VAL A 48 4.85 25.15 2.27
N GLU A 49 5.30 26.09 1.46
CA GLU A 49 4.75 26.37 0.15
C GLU A 49 5.14 25.30 -0.89
N ILE A 50 4.21 24.92 -1.78
CA ILE A 50 4.45 23.87 -2.80
C ILE A 50 5.62 24.22 -3.74
N GLY A 51 5.90 25.50 -3.94
CA GLY A 51 6.95 26.03 -4.81
C GLY A 51 8.38 25.81 -4.30
N ARG A 52 8.55 25.23 -3.11
CA ARG A 52 9.86 25.07 -2.47
C ARG A 52 10.76 24.05 -3.17
N THR A 53 12.02 24.39 -3.41
CA THR A 53 12.98 23.56 -4.18
C THR A 53 13.20 22.17 -3.59
N GLU A 54 13.15 22.05 -2.26
CA GLU A 54 13.29 20.79 -1.54
C GLU A 54 12.15 19.79 -1.85
N LEU A 55 11.05 20.29 -2.42
CA LEU A 55 9.90 19.49 -2.86
C LEU A 55 9.93 19.16 -4.35
N ASP A 56 10.90 19.66 -5.14
CA ASP A 56 11.02 19.38 -6.59
C ASP A 56 10.83 17.89 -6.94
N PRO A 57 11.42 16.91 -6.22
CA PRO A 57 11.30 15.50 -6.59
C PRO A 57 9.89 14.89 -6.48
N GLN A 58 8.96 15.58 -5.82
CA GLN A 58 7.59 15.11 -5.58
C GLN A 58 6.50 16.11 -5.97
N ARG A 59 6.86 17.38 -6.27
CA ARG A 59 5.92 18.45 -6.60
C ARG A 59 4.96 18.05 -7.72
N ASP A 60 5.51 17.53 -8.82
CA ASP A 60 4.71 17.20 -10.00
C ASP A 60 3.69 16.11 -9.71
N GLU A 61 4.05 15.09 -8.91
CA GLU A 61 3.10 14.04 -8.53
C GLU A 61 2.02 14.59 -7.57
N ILE A 62 2.37 15.48 -6.65
CA ILE A 62 1.39 16.16 -5.78
C ILE A 62 0.41 16.98 -6.62
N LEU A 63 0.90 17.83 -7.53
CA LEU A 63 0.06 18.70 -8.36
C LEU A 63 -0.74 17.93 -9.41
N LYS A 64 -0.23 16.78 -9.88
CA LYS A 64 -0.99 15.88 -10.76
C LYS A 64 -2.24 15.33 -10.07
N ASN A 65 -2.15 14.97 -8.80
CA ASN A 65 -3.29 14.41 -8.03
C ASN A 65 -4.15 15.50 -7.37
N TYR A 66 -3.53 16.62 -6.97
CA TYR A 66 -4.15 17.74 -6.26
C TYR A 66 -3.66 19.09 -6.82
N PRO A 67 -4.10 19.49 -8.03
CA PRO A 67 -3.55 20.64 -8.78
C PRO A 67 -3.77 22.01 -8.14
N TRP A 68 -4.66 22.06 -7.16
CA TRP A 68 -5.00 23.24 -6.38
C TRP A 68 -4.08 23.45 -5.17
N THR A 69 -3.18 22.50 -4.87
CA THR A 69 -2.32 22.57 -3.68
C THR A 69 -1.40 23.79 -3.76
N ARG A 70 -1.43 24.63 -2.72
CA ARG A 70 -0.54 25.80 -2.54
C ARG A 70 0.36 25.65 -1.33
N THR A 71 -0.18 25.12 -0.23
CA THR A 71 0.52 24.94 1.05
C THR A 71 0.45 23.49 1.51
N LEU A 72 1.53 23.03 2.14
CA LEU A 72 1.64 21.75 2.83
C LEU A 72 1.83 22.02 4.33
N LEU A 73 0.89 21.53 5.14
CA LEU A 73 1.00 21.49 6.59
C LEU A 73 1.60 20.14 6.98
N SER A 74 2.88 20.12 7.33
CA SER A 74 3.55 18.96 7.88
C SER A 74 3.39 18.92 9.39
N PHE A 75 3.19 17.76 9.98
CA PHE A 75 3.08 17.64 11.43
C PHE A 75 3.70 16.35 11.96
N VAL A 76 3.97 16.36 13.26
CA VAL A 76 4.66 15.30 13.98
C VAL A 76 3.70 14.61 14.96
N VAL A 77 3.77 13.28 15.00
CA VAL A 77 3.20 12.46 16.07
C VAL A 77 4.33 11.77 16.81
N LYS A 78 4.43 12.02 18.12
CA LYS A 78 5.46 11.41 18.96
C LYS A 78 5.14 9.94 19.21
N MET A 79 6.16 9.10 19.11
CA MET A 79 6.11 7.71 19.53
C MET A 79 6.65 7.54 20.94
N VAL A 80 6.08 6.58 21.67
CA VAL A 80 6.62 6.12 22.95
C VAL A 80 7.90 5.32 22.69
N ARG A 81 8.96 5.61 23.43
CA ARG A 81 10.32 5.10 23.14
C ARG A 81 10.54 3.68 23.59
N GLU A 82 10.09 3.35 24.80
CA GLU A 82 10.36 2.04 25.42
C GLU A 82 9.79 0.87 24.62
N PRO A 83 8.57 0.95 24.04
CA PRO A 83 8.07 -0.04 23.10
C PRO A 83 9.00 -0.31 21.91
N VAL A 84 9.66 0.74 21.40
CA VAL A 84 10.57 0.67 20.24
C VAL A 84 11.98 0.21 20.66
N ARG A 85 12.44 0.59 21.86
CA ARG A 85 13.74 0.21 22.41
C ARG A 85 13.81 -1.26 22.83
N GLY A 86 12.68 -1.83 23.22
CA GLY A 86 12.57 -3.21 23.63
C GLY A 86 12.90 -4.21 22.50
N THR A 87 13.31 -5.42 22.90
CA THR A 87 13.50 -6.54 21.98
C THR A 87 12.20 -7.15 21.45
N PRO A 88 11.05 -7.16 22.17
CA PRO A 88 9.81 -7.73 21.64
C PRO A 88 9.27 -6.96 20.44
N ARG A 89 9.37 -7.57 19.25
CA ARG A 89 8.94 -6.97 17.98
C ARG A 89 7.44 -6.66 17.94
N SER A 90 6.61 -7.44 18.64
CA SER A 90 5.17 -7.20 18.72
C SER A 90 4.87 -5.87 19.41
N VAL A 91 5.61 -5.54 20.47
CA VAL A 91 5.43 -4.30 21.25
C VAL A 91 5.86 -3.09 20.43
N SER A 92 7.01 -3.18 19.72
CA SER A 92 7.44 -2.09 18.83
C SER A 92 6.43 -1.86 17.70
N ASN A 93 5.92 -2.92 17.08
CA ASN A 93 4.94 -2.78 16.00
C ASN A 93 3.59 -2.27 16.48
N LEU A 94 3.13 -2.66 17.67
CA LEU A 94 1.93 -2.07 18.26
C LEU A 94 2.05 -0.55 18.37
N GLU A 95 3.22 -0.05 18.76
CA GLU A 95 3.48 1.39 18.84
C GLU A 95 3.54 2.05 17.46
N PHE A 96 4.16 1.42 16.45
CA PHE A 96 4.12 1.91 15.06
C PHE A 96 2.68 2.00 14.54
N HIS A 97 1.86 0.98 14.79
CA HIS A 97 0.45 0.97 14.38
C HIS A 97 -0.36 2.04 15.09
N ARG A 98 -0.21 2.18 16.42
CA ARG A 98 -0.87 3.21 17.21
C ARG A 98 -0.55 4.62 16.68
N ALA A 99 0.74 4.94 16.54
CA ALA A 99 1.18 6.22 15.97
C ALA A 99 0.72 6.38 14.51
N GLY A 100 0.72 5.27 13.77
CA GLY A 100 0.03 5.03 12.49
C GLY A 100 -1.35 5.66 12.41
N TYR A 101 -2.26 5.05 13.16
CA TYR A 101 -3.66 5.44 13.23
C TYR A 101 -3.82 6.87 13.74
N GLU A 102 -3.11 7.24 14.79
CA GLU A 102 -3.18 8.59 15.36
C GLU A 102 -2.80 9.67 14.33
N THR A 103 -1.77 9.44 13.51
CA THR A 103 -1.38 10.40 12.48
C THR A 103 -2.49 10.61 11.45
N ASN A 104 -3.12 9.52 10.99
CA ASN A 104 -4.24 9.62 10.05
C ASN A 104 -5.48 10.28 10.68
N GLU A 105 -5.78 9.99 11.95
CA GLU A 105 -6.89 10.60 12.69
C GLU A 105 -6.66 12.10 12.93
N ILE A 106 -5.44 12.52 13.27
CA ILE A 106 -5.07 13.94 13.38
C ILE A 106 -5.24 14.64 12.03
N ALA A 107 -4.70 14.08 10.95
CA ALA A 107 -4.85 14.65 9.62
C ALA A 107 -6.33 14.75 9.19
N ALA A 108 -7.14 13.73 9.48
CA ALA A 108 -8.57 13.76 9.19
C ALA A 108 -9.31 14.86 9.97
N ARG A 109 -8.99 15.05 11.26
CA ARG A 109 -9.54 16.14 12.08
C ARG A 109 -9.14 17.51 11.55
N ILE A 110 -7.87 17.72 11.22
CA ILE A 110 -7.38 18.96 10.61
C ILE A 110 -8.16 19.25 9.32
N VAL A 111 -8.28 18.27 8.42
CA VAL A 111 -9.03 18.42 7.17
C VAL A 111 -10.50 18.76 7.44
N SER A 112 -11.15 18.10 8.40
CA SER A 112 -12.55 18.39 8.77
C SER A 112 -12.72 19.83 9.23
N CYS A 113 -11.88 20.31 10.16
CA CYS A 113 -11.97 21.67 10.68
C CYS A 113 -11.69 22.73 9.59
N LEU A 114 -10.75 22.45 8.69
CA LEU A 114 -10.47 23.32 7.54
C LEU A 114 -11.66 23.36 6.58
N GLN A 115 -12.29 22.21 6.30
CA GLN A 115 -13.49 22.12 5.46
C GLN A 115 -14.68 22.87 6.07
N ASP A 116 -14.89 22.76 7.39
CA ASP A 116 -15.94 23.51 8.10
C ASP A 116 -15.70 25.03 8.02
N SER A 117 -14.45 25.44 7.81
CA SER A 117 -14.03 26.83 7.60
C SER A 117 -14.01 27.24 6.11
N GLY A 118 -14.44 26.37 5.21
CA GLY A 118 -14.45 26.63 3.75
C GLY A 118 -13.12 26.41 3.03
N ILE A 119 -12.08 25.95 3.73
CA ILE A 119 -10.75 25.71 3.16
C ILE A 119 -10.70 24.30 2.58
N ARG A 120 -10.24 24.17 1.34
CA ARG A 120 -10.07 22.85 0.73
C ARG A 120 -8.77 22.23 1.23
N ALA A 121 -8.91 21.06 1.85
CA ALA A 121 -7.77 20.30 2.34
C ALA A 121 -7.92 18.80 2.06
N VAL A 122 -6.79 18.08 1.97
CA VAL A 122 -6.78 16.62 1.84
C VAL A 122 -5.69 15.99 2.71
N ASN A 123 -6.01 14.81 3.25
CA ASN A 123 -5.08 13.89 3.88
C ASN A 123 -4.65 12.83 2.85
N PRO A 124 -3.40 12.86 2.33
CA PRO A 124 -2.86 11.89 1.39
C PRO A 124 -2.48 10.52 2.01
N SER A 125 -2.83 10.28 3.29
CA SER A 125 -2.46 9.15 4.14
C SER A 125 -0.98 9.11 4.55
N MET A 126 -0.71 8.84 5.83
CA MET A 126 0.66 8.72 6.36
C MET A 126 1.43 7.51 5.82
N GLY A 127 0.70 6.46 5.47
CA GLY A 127 1.22 5.20 4.94
C GLY A 127 0.14 4.47 4.16
N PHE A 128 0.46 3.33 3.55
CA PHE A 128 -0.34 2.63 2.52
C PHE A 128 -0.19 3.23 1.11
N PRO A 129 0.99 3.08 0.49
CA PRO A 129 1.07 3.25 -0.95
C PRO A 129 0.10 2.27 -1.61
N MET A 130 -0.92 2.79 -2.29
CA MET A 130 -1.92 1.98 -3.00
C MET A 130 -1.85 2.18 -4.51
N GLU A 131 -1.04 3.14 -4.97
CA GLU A 131 -0.86 3.46 -6.38
C GLU A 131 0.15 2.51 -7.06
N MET A 132 -0.04 1.20 -6.86
CA MET A 132 0.88 0.16 -7.35
C MET A 132 0.86 0.02 -8.87
N GLN A 133 -0.25 0.39 -9.51
CA GLN A 133 -0.42 0.43 -10.96
C GLN A 133 0.16 1.69 -11.62
N ASN A 134 0.63 2.68 -10.85
CA ASN A 134 1.25 3.87 -11.43
C ASN A 134 2.41 3.46 -12.34
N ASN A 135 2.61 4.24 -13.42
CA ASN A 135 3.65 3.98 -14.41
C ASN A 135 4.97 3.59 -13.72
N PRO A 136 5.63 2.49 -14.12
CA PRO A 136 6.87 2.06 -13.50
C PRO A 136 7.94 3.16 -13.63
N GLY A 137 8.26 3.77 -12.48
CA GLY A 137 9.09 4.97 -12.36
C GLY A 137 8.43 6.10 -11.55
N ALA A 138 7.10 6.09 -11.40
CA ALA A 138 6.36 7.03 -10.55
C ALA A 138 6.29 6.52 -9.09
N ALA A 139 6.08 7.46 -8.16
CA ALA A 139 5.90 7.12 -6.75
C ALA A 139 4.62 6.30 -6.56
N ILE A 140 4.69 5.28 -5.71
CA ILE A 140 3.52 4.49 -5.27
C ILE A 140 2.79 5.17 -4.10
N TRP A 141 3.28 6.32 -3.65
CA TRP A 141 2.72 7.20 -2.63
C TRP A 141 2.48 8.60 -3.23
N ILE A 142 1.53 9.35 -2.68
CA ILE A 142 1.24 10.71 -3.13
C ILE A 142 2.25 11.71 -2.55
N VAL A 143 2.48 11.64 -1.24
CA VAL A 143 3.39 12.55 -0.52
C VAL A 143 4.50 11.76 0.13
N SER A 144 5.74 12.21 -0.08
CA SER A 144 6.89 11.78 0.70
C SER A 144 7.05 12.70 1.90
N HIS A 145 6.53 12.28 3.05
CA HIS A 145 6.44 13.12 4.26
C HIS A 145 7.80 13.58 4.81
N LYS A 146 8.87 12.79 4.63
CA LYS A 146 10.20 13.13 5.19
C LYS A 146 10.79 14.39 4.55
N PRO A 147 10.89 14.53 3.21
CA PRO A 147 11.31 15.79 2.60
C PRO A 147 10.43 16.99 2.98
N VAL A 148 9.10 16.81 3.08
CA VAL A 148 8.20 17.89 3.52
C VAL A 148 8.55 18.33 4.94
N ALA A 149 8.70 17.39 5.88
CA ALA A 149 9.06 17.70 7.26
C ALA A 149 10.44 18.37 7.38
N VAL A 150 11.41 18.00 6.54
CA VAL A 150 12.73 18.67 6.48
C VAL A 150 12.58 20.12 5.99
N ALA A 151 11.80 20.33 4.94
CA ALA A 151 11.54 21.67 4.39
C ALA A 151 10.76 22.54 5.40
N ALA A 152 9.87 21.91 6.17
CA ALA A 152 9.04 22.52 7.21
C ALA A 152 9.78 22.80 8.52
N GLY A 153 11.09 22.55 8.60
CA GLY A 153 11.88 22.81 9.81
C GLY A 153 11.68 21.80 10.95
N LEU A 154 10.97 20.70 10.73
CA LEU A 154 10.66 19.71 11.77
C LEU A 154 11.82 18.74 12.08
N GLY A 155 12.92 18.83 11.33
CA GLY A 155 14.13 18.05 11.59
C GLY A 155 15.01 17.83 10.38
N ARG A 156 16.01 16.96 10.53
CA ARG A 156 16.89 16.53 9.42
C ARG A 156 17.01 15.02 9.36
N MET A 157 17.36 14.53 8.18
CA MET A 157 17.61 13.10 7.99
C MET A 157 18.92 12.69 8.65
N GLY A 158 18.85 11.73 9.59
CA GLY A 158 20.05 11.07 10.11
C GLY A 158 20.65 10.09 9.10
N ILE A 159 21.86 9.59 9.37
CA ILE A 159 22.52 8.58 8.51
C ILE A 159 21.69 7.29 8.36
N HIS A 160 20.81 7.00 9.33
CA HIS A 160 19.85 5.89 9.28
C HIS A 160 18.60 6.17 8.42
N ARG A 161 18.53 7.32 7.74
CA ARG A 161 17.43 7.74 6.85
C ARG A 161 16.05 7.90 7.52
N ASN A 162 16.01 8.15 8.83
CA ASN A 162 14.80 8.66 9.50
C ASN A 162 15.01 10.12 9.84
N LEU A 163 13.91 10.89 9.84
CA LEU A 163 13.93 12.24 10.35
C LEU A 163 14.30 12.19 11.83
N ILE A 164 15.19 13.07 12.26
CA ILE A 164 15.50 13.32 13.67
C ILE A 164 14.96 14.72 13.97
N HIS A 165 13.92 14.76 14.81
CA HIS A 165 13.37 15.98 15.36
C HIS A 165 14.30 16.53 16.44
N PRO A 166 14.56 17.85 16.51
CA PRO A 166 15.39 18.48 17.54
C PRO A 166 15.01 18.07 18.97
N LYS A 167 13.72 18.13 19.28
CA LYS A 167 13.17 17.75 20.59
C LYS A 167 12.92 16.24 20.77
N PHE A 168 12.10 15.64 19.89
CA PHE A 168 11.61 14.27 20.07
C PHE A 168 12.55 13.16 19.57
N GLY A 169 13.65 13.52 18.89
CA GLY A 169 14.52 12.57 18.24
C GLY A 169 13.88 11.93 17.01
N ASN A 170 14.24 10.69 16.71
CA ASN A 170 13.62 9.95 15.59
C ASN A 170 12.39 9.12 16.00
N PHE A 171 11.94 9.23 17.25
CA PHE A 171 10.71 8.57 17.74
C PHE A 171 9.48 9.37 17.33
N VAL A 172 9.31 9.55 16.03
CA VAL A 172 8.25 10.36 15.43
C VAL A 172 7.72 9.69 14.16
N LEU A 173 6.41 9.82 13.94
CA LEU A 173 5.79 9.64 12.63
C LEU A 173 5.32 10.99 12.09
N LEU A 174 5.14 11.05 10.78
CA LEU A 174 4.94 12.30 10.04
C LEU A 174 3.64 12.23 9.26
N GLY A 175 2.83 13.27 9.37
CA GLY A 175 1.70 13.49 8.48
C GLY A 175 1.89 14.77 7.68
N THR A 176 1.16 14.88 6.56
CA THR A 176 1.11 16.11 5.78
C THR A 176 -0.32 16.32 5.29
N VAL A 177 -0.87 17.51 5.50
CA VAL A 177 -2.14 17.95 4.92
C VAL A 177 -1.84 18.91 3.78
N LEU A 178 -2.50 18.73 2.64
CA LEU A 178 -2.38 19.64 1.48
C LEU A 178 -3.54 20.63 1.50
N LEU A 179 -3.28 21.92 1.25
CA LEU A 179 -4.25 23.01 1.32
C LEU A 179 -4.29 23.79 0.00
N ASP A 180 -5.45 24.33 -0.36
CA ASP A 180 -5.64 25.18 -1.55
C ASP A 180 -5.33 26.67 -1.36
N GLN A 181 -4.92 27.06 -0.16
CA GLN A 181 -4.70 28.44 0.24
C GLN A 181 -3.21 28.72 0.53
N ASP A 182 -2.81 29.97 0.30
CA ASP A 182 -1.54 30.49 0.81
C ASP A 182 -1.64 30.72 2.34
N VAL A 183 -0.50 30.77 3.00
CA VAL A 183 -0.40 31.08 4.44
C VAL A 183 0.41 32.36 4.65
N SER A 184 0.14 33.07 5.75
CA SER A 184 0.81 34.35 6.07
C SER A 184 2.32 34.22 6.30
N ALA A 185 2.78 33.03 6.70
CA ALA A 185 4.20 32.69 6.88
C ALA A 185 4.45 31.19 6.68
N VAL A 186 5.67 30.85 6.24
CA VAL A 186 6.17 29.48 6.04
C VAL A 186 7.44 29.25 6.85
N ASP A 187 7.71 28.01 7.22
CA ASP A 187 8.93 27.64 7.95
C ASP A 187 10.14 27.52 7.01
N GLN A 188 11.31 27.36 7.61
CA GLN A 188 12.55 27.07 6.90
C GLN A 188 13.16 25.79 7.47
N SER A 189 13.94 25.08 6.65
CA SER A 189 14.72 23.96 7.15
C SER A 189 15.69 24.44 8.25
N ILE A 190 15.83 23.65 9.31
CA ILE A 190 16.82 23.93 10.35
C ILE A 190 18.25 23.87 9.77
N ASP A 191 19.12 24.71 10.32
CA ASP A 191 20.48 24.97 9.83
C ASP A 191 21.53 23.95 10.33
N TYR A 192 21.14 23.03 11.21
CA TYR A 192 21.99 21.95 11.72
C TYR A 192 21.31 20.58 11.58
N ASN A 193 22.10 19.50 11.61
CA ASN A 193 21.59 18.13 11.63
C ASN A 193 21.61 17.58 13.07
N PRO A 194 20.46 17.19 13.67
CA PRO A 194 20.45 16.61 15.02
C PRO A 194 21.15 15.24 15.13
N CYS A 195 21.58 14.65 14.02
CA CYS A 195 22.34 13.39 14.03
C CYS A 195 23.70 13.58 14.73
N LEU A 196 23.97 12.75 15.75
CA LEU A 196 25.23 12.79 16.50
C LEU A 196 26.40 12.04 15.82
N GLU A 197 26.17 11.43 14.66
CA GLU A 197 27.16 10.60 13.95
C GLU A 197 27.81 9.47 14.81
N CYS A 198 27.12 9.06 15.88
CA CYS A 198 27.61 8.11 16.88
C CYS A 198 27.74 6.65 16.38
N ASN A 199 27.27 6.35 15.16
CA ASN A 199 27.30 5.03 14.53
C ASN A 199 26.58 3.89 15.28
N LEU A 200 25.76 4.18 16.29
CA LEU A 200 24.99 3.15 16.99
C LEU A 200 24.02 2.41 16.05
N CYS A 201 23.35 3.14 15.15
CA CYS A 201 22.46 2.55 14.14
C CYS A 201 23.21 1.63 13.15
N VAL A 202 24.45 1.96 12.80
CA VAL A 202 25.34 1.11 11.99
C VAL A 202 25.72 -0.16 12.76
N ALA A 203 26.06 -0.02 14.04
CA ALA A 203 26.45 -1.12 14.91
C ALA A 203 25.33 -2.16 15.08
N VAL A 204 24.07 -1.74 15.13
CA VAL A 204 22.92 -2.67 15.28
C VAL A 204 22.26 -3.12 13.98
N CYS A 205 22.52 -2.46 12.85
CA CYS A 205 21.88 -2.84 11.58
C CYS A 205 22.17 -4.32 11.21
N PRO A 206 21.15 -5.19 11.09
CA PRO A 206 21.35 -6.62 10.86
C PRO A 206 21.97 -6.93 9.49
N VAL A 207 21.59 -6.17 8.48
CA VAL A 207 21.99 -6.38 7.08
C VAL A 207 23.08 -5.41 6.60
N GLY A 208 23.57 -4.54 7.48
CA GLY A 208 24.57 -3.54 7.12
C GLY A 208 24.11 -2.53 6.07
N ALA A 209 22.81 -2.22 6.05
CA ALA A 209 22.21 -1.23 5.15
C ALA A 209 22.71 0.19 5.41
N ILE A 210 23.04 0.53 6.66
CA ILE A 210 23.51 1.86 7.06
C ILE A 210 25.03 1.83 7.14
N LYS A 211 25.71 2.79 6.50
CA LYS A 211 27.17 2.92 6.52
C LYS A 211 27.62 4.13 7.35
N PRO A 212 28.85 4.12 7.92
CA PRO A 212 29.36 5.24 8.71
C PRO A 212 29.48 6.57 7.95
N ASP A 213 29.69 6.50 6.64
CA ASP A 213 29.79 7.66 5.74
C ASP A 213 28.42 8.21 5.28
N GLY A 214 27.31 7.69 5.83
CA GLY A 214 25.96 8.07 5.45
C GLY A 214 25.40 7.37 4.21
N ALA A 215 26.18 6.52 3.53
CA ALA A 215 25.67 5.68 2.46
C ALA A 215 24.60 4.70 2.99
N PHE A 216 23.58 4.44 2.19
CA PHE A 216 22.44 3.60 2.58
C PHE A 216 22.07 2.62 1.47
N ASN A 217 22.07 1.32 1.78
CA ASN A 217 21.61 0.27 0.89
C ASN A 217 20.12 0.00 1.16
N PHE A 218 19.26 0.60 0.34
CA PHE A 218 17.81 0.46 0.46
C PHE A 218 17.36 -0.98 0.26
N GLN A 219 17.88 -1.69 -0.76
CA GLN A 219 17.50 -3.06 -1.05
C GLN A 219 17.74 -3.98 0.16
N ALA A 220 18.90 -3.88 0.80
CA ALA A 220 19.22 -4.65 1.99
C ALA A 220 18.23 -4.36 3.14
N CYS A 221 17.97 -3.08 3.42
CA CYS A 221 17.01 -2.68 4.45
C CYS A 221 15.59 -3.17 4.13
N PHE A 222 15.15 -2.99 2.88
CA PHE A 222 13.85 -3.38 2.39
C PHE A 222 13.64 -4.90 2.51
N THR A 223 14.55 -5.71 1.96
CA THR A 223 14.45 -7.18 2.01
C THR A 223 14.31 -7.73 3.43
N HIS A 224 15.04 -7.15 4.40
CA HIS A 224 14.95 -7.60 5.78
C HIS A 224 13.81 -6.96 6.56
N ASN A 225 13.76 -5.63 6.61
CA ASN A 225 12.83 -4.91 7.46
C ASN A 225 11.38 -5.03 6.97
N TYR A 226 11.16 -5.06 5.65
CA TYR A 226 9.85 -5.14 4.99
C TYR A 226 9.49 -6.59 4.62
N ARG A 227 10.05 -7.59 5.33
CA ARG A 227 9.79 -9.01 5.06
C ARG A 227 8.31 -9.40 5.17
N GLU A 228 7.54 -8.67 5.96
CA GLU A 228 6.09 -8.91 6.15
C GLU A 228 5.23 -7.79 5.55
N PHE A 229 5.82 -7.02 4.62
CA PHE A 229 5.20 -6.00 3.78
C PHE A 229 5.16 -6.49 2.32
N MET A 230 4.72 -5.62 1.40
CA MET A 230 4.59 -5.86 -0.04
C MET A 230 5.68 -6.75 -0.68
N GLY A 231 6.95 -6.39 -0.54
CA GLY A 231 8.04 -7.12 -1.20
C GLY A 231 8.24 -8.54 -0.66
N GLY A 232 8.11 -8.72 0.66
CA GLY A 232 8.21 -10.04 1.28
C GLY A 232 6.94 -10.88 1.16
N PHE A 233 5.77 -10.23 1.06
CA PHE A 233 4.50 -10.90 0.74
C PHE A 233 4.53 -11.47 -0.68
N ASN A 234 5.00 -10.70 -1.68
CA ASN A 234 5.16 -11.20 -3.05
C ASN A 234 6.10 -12.41 -3.10
N ASP A 235 7.26 -12.36 -2.43
CA ASP A 235 8.17 -13.51 -2.33
C ASP A 235 7.50 -14.71 -1.64
N TRP A 236 6.71 -14.49 -0.58
CA TRP A 236 5.99 -15.56 0.09
C TRP A 236 4.94 -16.23 -0.81
N VAL A 237 4.15 -15.45 -1.53
CA VAL A 237 3.16 -15.94 -2.51
C VAL A 237 3.84 -16.74 -3.62
N GLU A 238 4.98 -16.26 -4.14
CA GLU A 238 5.76 -17.01 -5.12
C GLU A 238 6.24 -18.36 -4.56
N GLN A 239 6.70 -18.41 -3.31
CA GLN A 239 7.13 -19.67 -2.68
C GLN A 239 5.99 -20.65 -2.49
N ILE A 240 4.75 -20.18 -2.27
CA ILE A 240 3.55 -21.02 -2.24
C ILE A 240 3.28 -21.57 -3.65
N ALA A 241 3.29 -20.70 -4.66
CA ALA A 241 3.00 -21.07 -6.05
C ALA A 241 4.04 -22.05 -6.64
N ASP A 242 5.31 -21.89 -6.27
CA ASP A 242 6.42 -22.73 -6.73
C ASP A 242 6.55 -24.06 -5.96
N ALA A 243 5.85 -24.21 -4.83
CA ALA A 243 5.91 -25.42 -4.02
C ALA A 243 5.16 -26.58 -4.69
N LYS A 244 5.78 -27.76 -4.72
CA LYS A 244 5.14 -28.97 -5.29
C LYS A 244 4.02 -29.53 -4.40
N ASP A 245 4.22 -29.43 -3.10
CA ASP A 245 3.36 -29.96 -2.05
C ASP A 245 3.63 -29.24 -0.72
N ALA A 246 2.87 -29.58 0.33
CA ALA A 246 3.00 -28.97 1.65
C ALA A 246 4.34 -29.27 2.35
N ILE A 247 5.06 -30.32 1.96
CA ILE A 247 6.39 -30.65 2.51
C ILE A 247 7.45 -29.77 1.85
N ASP A 248 7.40 -29.59 0.53
CA ASP A 248 8.26 -28.67 -0.21
C ASP A 248 8.06 -27.22 0.27
N TYR A 249 6.82 -26.79 0.48
CA TYR A 249 6.53 -25.48 1.06
C TYR A 249 7.17 -25.31 2.45
N ARG A 250 6.99 -26.28 3.37
CA ARG A 250 7.55 -26.20 4.73
C ARG A 250 9.08 -26.22 4.78
N LYS A 251 9.74 -26.78 3.74
CA LYS A 251 11.20 -26.68 3.56
C LYS A 251 11.64 -25.27 3.14
N ARG A 252 10.80 -24.53 2.40
CA ARG A 252 11.06 -23.17 1.91
C ARG A 252 10.71 -22.10 2.94
N VAL A 253 9.56 -22.25 3.59
CA VAL A 253 8.99 -21.32 4.57
C VAL A 253 8.57 -22.13 5.79
N ASN A 254 9.22 -21.91 6.92
CA ASN A 254 8.89 -22.67 8.11
C ASN A 254 7.56 -22.20 8.74
N GLU A 255 7.05 -22.98 9.69
CA GLU A 255 5.78 -22.68 10.36
C GLU A 255 5.77 -21.33 11.09
N PRO A 256 6.81 -20.94 11.87
CA PRO A 256 6.90 -19.61 12.46
C PRO A 256 6.84 -18.47 11.44
N GLU A 257 7.48 -18.61 10.27
CA GLU A 257 7.42 -17.60 9.20
C GLU A 257 6.03 -17.48 8.61
N THR A 258 5.36 -18.61 8.39
CA THR A 258 3.97 -18.65 7.92
C THR A 258 3.05 -17.95 8.91
N ALA A 259 3.14 -18.30 10.20
CA ALA A 259 2.34 -17.70 11.26
C ALA A 259 2.62 -16.19 11.39
N SER A 260 3.88 -15.78 11.26
CA SER A 260 4.30 -14.39 11.32
C SER A 260 3.77 -13.56 10.13
N MET A 261 3.74 -14.14 8.92
CA MET A 261 3.10 -13.52 7.77
C MET A 261 1.58 -13.39 7.96
N TRP A 262 0.92 -14.45 8.44
CA TRP A 262 -0.51 -14.43 8.76
C TRP A 262 -0.87 -13.36 9.80
N GLN A 263 -0.06 -13.20 10.86
CA GLN A 263 -0.24 -12.13 11.85
C GLN A 263 -0.13 -10.75 11.20
N SER A 264 0.82 -10.54 10.28
CA SER A 264 0.95 -9.28 9.54
C SER A 264 -0.26 -8.96 8.67
N LEU A 265 -0.86 -9.97 8.04
CA LEU A 265 -2.09 -9.80 7.27
C LEU A 265 -3.31 -9.51 8.17
N THR A 266 -3.29 -9.98 9.41
CA THR A 266 -4.42 -9.85 10.35
C THR A 266 -4.40 -8.53 11.14
N TYR A 267 -3.21 -8.08 11.56
CA TYR A 267 -3.04 -6.93 12.45
C TYR A 267 -2.41 -5.70 11.78
N GLY A 268 -2.19 -5.74 10.47
CA GLY A 268 -1.50 -4.70 9.71
C GLY A 268 -0.01 -5.01 9.52
N ALA A 269 0.60 -4.36 8.52
CA ALA A 269 1.95 -4.68 8.08
C ALA A 269 3.01 -4.44 9.17
N ASN A 270 3.81 -5.47 9.49
CA ASN A 270 4.77 -5.42 10.59
C ASN A 270 6.22 -5.32 10.12
N TYR A 271 6.99 -4.44 10.76
CA TYR A 271 8.43 -4.30 10.55
C TYR A 271 9.18 -5.43 11.27
N LYS A 272 10.21 -5.99 10.61
CA LYS A 272 11.13 -6.93 11.25
C LYS A 272 12.11 -6.25 12.18
N SER A 273 12.52 -5.02 11.88
CA SER A 273 13.57 -4.32 12.62
C SER A 273 13.30 -2.82 12.72
N ALA A 274 13.33 -2.30 13.95
CA ALA A 274 13.34 -0.86 14.22
C ALA A 274 14.66 -0.42 14.90
N TYR A 275 15.73 -1.21 14.74
CA TYR A 275 16.91 -1.10 15.60
C TYR A 275 17.62 0.25 15.47
N CYS A 276 17.66 0.81 14.25
CA CYS A 276 18.23 2.12 14.03
C CYS A 276 17.44 3.26 14.70
N LEU A 277 16.12 3.08 14.90
CA LEU A 277 15.28 3.99 15.67
C LEU A 277 15.57 3.80 17.16
N ALA A 278 15.46 2.55 17.63
CA ALA A 278 15.63 2.14 19.02
C ALA A 278 16.91 2.69 19.67
N VAL A 279 18.06 2.52 19.00
CA VAL A 279 19.36 2.89 19.58
C VAL A 279 19.70 4.37 19.46
N CYS A 280 18.93 5.15 18.71
CA CYS A 280 19.27 6.55 18.46
C CYS A 280 19.09 7.36 19.75
N PRO A 281 20.15 8.03 20.23
CA PRO A 281 20.05 8.88 21.41
C PRO A 281 19.77 10.34 21.04
N ALA A 282 19.68 10.69 19.76
CA ALA A 282 19.51 12.08 19.34
C ALA A 282 18.12 12.62 19.72
N GLY A 283 18.06 13.92 20.02
CA GLY A 283 16.86 14.64 20.44
C GLY A 283 16.95 15.11 21.90
N GLU A 284 16.54 16.34 22.20
CA GLU A 284 16.60 16.92 23.56
C GLU A 284 15.92 16.04 24.60
N ASP A 285 14.72 15.55 24.31
CA ASP A 285 13.98 14.68 25.23
C ASP A 285 14.59 13.25 25.34
N VAL A 286 15.59 12.91 24.52
CA VAL A 286 16.10 11.54 24.32
C VAL A 286 17.55 11.38 24.80
N ILE A 287 18.36 12.43 24.64
CA ILE A 287 19.83 12.36 24.72
C ILE A 287 20.37 12.30 26.15
N GLY A 288 19.60 12.80 27.13
CA GLY A 288 20.02 12.90 28.53
C GLY A 288 20.61 11.60 29.11
N PRO A 289 19.88 10.46 29.11
CA PRO A 289 20.40 9.19 29.61
C PRO A 289 21.68 8.72 28.91
N TYR A 290 21.81 8.97 27.61
CA TYR A 290 23.00 8.61 26.84
C TYR A 290 24.22 9.46 27.22
N LEU A 291 24.04 10.76 27.48
CA LEU A 291 25.12 11.64 27.96
C LEU A 291 25.56 11.27 29.37
N ASN A 292 24.61 10.87 30.22
CA ASN A 292 24.87 10.47 31.60
C ASN A 292 25.64 9.15 31.69
N ASP A 293 25.20 8.09 30.99
CA ASP A 293 25.90 6.81 30.95
C ASP A 293 25.80 6.14 29.57
N LYS A 294 26.81 6.42 28.73
CA LYS A 294 26.97 5.77 27.41
C LYS A 294 27.12 4.26 27.52
N ALA A 295 27.70 3.75 28.61
CA ALA A 295 27.90 2.33 28.81
C ALA A 295 26.58 1.64 29.17
N ALA A 296 25.72 2.27 29.99
CA ALA A 296 24.35 1.81 30.23
C ALA A 296 23.54 1.74 28.94
N HIS A 297 23.54 2.81 28.12
CA HIS A 297 22.85 2.80 26.82
C HIS A 297 23.29 1.63 25.92
N ARG A 298 24.60 1.31 25.92
CA ARG A 298 25.12 0.15 25.21
C ARG A 298 24.64 -1.17 25.81
N ARG A 299 24.71 -1.32 27.14
CA ARG A 299 24.31 -2.56 27.84
C ARG A 299 22.81 -2.84 27.72
N GLU A 300 21.98 -1.80 27.81
CA GLU A 300 20.53 -1.93 27.99
C GLU A 300 19.75 -1.84 26.68
N ILE A 301 20.23 -1.09 25.68
CA ILE A 301 19.50 -0.85 24.43
C ILE A 301 20.23 -1.49 23.24
N VAL A 302 21.53 -1.24 23.10
CA VAL A 302 22.28 -1.69 21.91
C VAL A 302 22.52 -3.21 21.94
N ARG A 303 23.10 -3.70 23.03
CA ARG A 303 23.53 -5.09 23.17
C ARG A 303 22.38 -6.10 23.08
N PRO A 304 21.20 -5.88 23.70
CA PRO A 304 20.09 -6.83 23.58
C PRO A 304 19.59 -7.02 22.14
N LEU A 305 19.61 -5.96 21.32
CA LEU A 305 19.24 -6.04 19.90
C LEU A 305 20.29 -6.82 19.08
N GLN A 306 21.57 -6.67 19.42
CA GLN A 306 22.67 -7.43 18.80
C GLN A 306 22.64 -8.92 19.19
N GLU A 307 22.36 -9.22 20.45
CA GLU A 307 22.46 -10.58 21.01
C GLU A 307 21.20 -11.42 20.81
N ARG A 308 20.04 -10.79 20.56
CA ARG A 308 18.78 -11.49 20.30
C ARG A 308 18.91 -12.51 19.16
N PRO A 309 18.53 -13.78 19.37
CA PRO A 309 18.37 -14.76 18.30
C PRO A 309 17.22 -14.36 17.37
N GLU A 310 17.49 -14.30 16.06
CA GLU A 310 16.48 -14.01 15.05
C GLU A 310 16.93 -14.45 13.66
N THR A 311 15.98 -14.47 12.72
CA THR A 311 16.27 -14.71 11.30
C THR A 311 16.57 -13.39 10.59
N ILE A 312 17.73 -13.30 9.94
CA ILE A 312 18.09 -12.21 9.04
C ILE A 312 17.80 -12.64 7.61
N TYR A 313 17.02 -11.84 6.90
CA TYR A 313 16.61 -12.10 5.53
C TYR A 313 17.46 -11.30 4.56
N VAL A 314 18.07 -11.97 3.60
CA VAL A 314 18.98 -11.37 2.60
C VAL A 314 18.77 -12.04 1.25
N VAL A 315 19.10 -11.34 0.17
CA VAL A 315 19.23 -12.01 -1.14
C VAL A 315 20.61 -12.65 -1.21
N ALA A 316 20.67 -13.93 -1.58
CA ALA A 316 21.94 -14.67 -1.66
C ALA A 316 22.98 -13.95 -2.53
N GLY A 317 24.24 -13.97 -2.10
CA GLY A 317 25.37 -13.41 -2.86
C GLY A 317 25.47 -11.87 -2.86
N THR A 318 24.52 -11.16 -2.23
CA THR A 318 24.58 -9.69 -2.08
C THR A 318 25.58 -9.25 -1.00
N ASP A 319 25.90 -7.95 -0.98
CA ASP A 319 26.72 -7.36 0.08
C ASP A 319 26.10 -7.55 1.47
N ALA A 320 24.76 -7.53 1.54
CA ALA A 320 23.99 -7.76 2.76
C ALA A 320 24.16 -9.19 3.29
N ASP A 321 24.18 -10.19 2.41
CA ASP A 321 24.39 -11.59 2.78
C ASP A 321 25.79 -11.80 3.39
N GLN A 322 26.82 -11.25 2.75
CA GLN A 322 28.20 -11.30 3.26
C GLN A 322 28.31 -10.60 4.63
N VAL A 323 27.72 -9.41 4.78
CA VAL A 323 27.73 -8.67 6.04
C VAL A 323 26.99 -9.45 7.14
N ALA A 324 25.80 -9.96 6.86
CA ALA A 324 24.99 -10.68 7.85
C ALA A 324 25.73 -11.91 8.39
N ARG A 325 26.32 -12.73 7.51
CA ARG A 325 27.07 -13.94 7.90
C ARG A 325 28.35 -13.62 8.66
N ARG A 326 29.05 -12.55 8.29
CA ARG A 326 30.28 -12.13 8.97
C ARG A 326 30.00 -11.52 10.34
N LYS A 327 28.98 -10.67 10.42
CA LYS A 327 28.69 -9.83 11.60
C LYS A 327 28.00 -10.60 12.71
N TRP A 328 27.16 -11.58 12.38
CA TRP A 328 26.30 -12.26 13.36
C TRP A 328 26.57 -13.75 13.42
N LYS A 329 27.02 -14.21 14.59
CA LYS A 329 27.22 -15.65 14.86
C LYS A 329 26.02 -16.30 15.56
N ASN A 330 25.21 -15.48 16.22
CA ASN A 330 24.04 -15.85 17.03
C ASN A 330 22.70 -15.68 16.30
N LYS A 331 22.72 -15.25 15.02
CA LYS A 331 21.52 -15.03 14.21
C LYS A 331 21.55 -15.92 12.98
N THR A 332 20.37 -16.33 12.53
CA THR A 332 20.22 -17.25 11.40
C THR A 332 20.06 -16.46 10.11
N VAL A 333 21.02 -16.54 9.20
CA VAL A 333 20.91 -15.89 7.88
C VAL A 333 20.11 -16.79 6.94
N LYS A 334 18.99 -16.27 6.42
CA LYS A 334 18.11 -16.97 5.49
C LYS A 334 18.05 -16.24 4.14
N PRO A 335 18.47 -16.91 3.04
CA PRO A 335 18.27 -16.41 1.70
C PRO A 335 16.79 -16.29 1.31
N VAL A 336 16.41 -15.21 0.65
CA VAL A 336 15.08 -14.94 0.09
C VAL A 336 15.17 -14.33 -1.31
N GLY A 337 14.06 -14.25 -2.03
CA GLY A 337 13.97 -13.54 -3.30
C GLY A 337 14.11 -12.02 -3.15
N ASN A 338 14.36 -11.34 -4.28
CA ASN A 338 14.58 -9.90 -4.29
C ASN A 338 13.28 -9.08 -4.08
N GLY A 339 12.10 -9.66 -4.35
CA GLY A 339 10.79 -9.01 -4.21
C GLY A 339 10.57 -7.78 -5.10
N MET A 340 11.60 -7.34 -5.85
CA MET A 340 11.64 -6.15 -6.70
C MET A 340 12.11 -6.58 -8.10
N THR A 341 11.16 -6.91 -8.98
CA THR A 341 11.45 -7.28 -10.38
C THR A 341 10.96 -6.17 -11.29
N PRO A 342 11.85 -5.48 -12.03
CA PRO A 342 11.42 -4.42 -12.93
C PRO A 342 10.58 -4.99 -14.07
N ARG A 343 9.48 -4.28 -14.41
CA ARG A 343 8.56 -4.66 -15.49
C ARG A 343 8.67 -3.78 -16.74
N THR A 344 9.45 -2.70 -16.69
CA THR A 344 9.76 -1.82 -17.84
C THR A 344 11.22 -1.39 -17.82
N ILE A 345 11.71 -0.85 -18.93
CA ILE A 345 13.09 -0.33 -19.02
C ILE A 345 13.23 0.93 -18.18
N SER A 346 12.25 1.82 -18.22
CA SER A 346 12.22 3.00 -17.34
C SER A 346 12.35 2.61 -15.86
N GLY A 347 11.53 1.66 -15.40
CA GLY A 347 11.63 1.13 -14.03
C GLY A 347 13.00 0.49 -13.76
N LEU A 348 13.51 -0.34 -14.68
CA LEU A 348 14.84 -0.94 -14.56
C LEU A 348 15.93 0.11 -14.33
N LEU A 349 15.98 1.15 -15.17
CA LEU A 349 17.00 2.19 -15.11
C LEU A 349 16.88 3.05 -13.84
N THR A 350 15.65 3.41 -13.45
CA THR A 350 15.38 4.20 -12.23
C THR A 350 15.76 3.45 -10.96
N PHE A 351 15.47 2.15 -10.88
CA PHE A 351 15.77 1.34 -9.68
C PHE A 351 17.20 0.79 -9.66
N MET A 352 17.93 0.85 -10.77
CA MET A 352 19.29 0.28 -10.86
C MET A 352 20.25 0.82 -9.78
N PRO A 353 20.33 2.14 -9.52
CA PRO A 353 21.15 2.66 -8.42
C PRO A 353 20.71 2.20 -7.02
N ILE A 354 19.42 1.89 -6.85
CA ILE A 354 18.81 1.51 -5.57
C ILE A 354 19.19 0.07 -5.20
N VAL A 355 19.29 -0.82 -6.18
CA VAL A 355 19.62 -2.24 -5.98
C VAL A 355 21.10 -2.57 -6.21
N PHE A 356 21.91 -1.61 -6.66
CA PHE A 356 23.34 -1.78 -6.92
C PHE A 356 24.10 -2.27 -5.67
N GLN A 357 25.10 -3.12 -5.89
CA GLN A 357 25.94 -3.73 -4.86
C GLN A 357 27.38 -3.19 -4.97
N PRO A 358 27.73 -2.14 -4.20
CA PRO A 358 29.03 -1.48 -4.30
C PRO A 358 30.22 -2.42 -4.13
N GLU A 359 30.17 -3.37 -3.18
CA GLU A 359 31.33 -4.23 -2.94
C GLU A 359 31.50 -5.29 -4.04
N GLN A 360 30.43 -5.71 -4.71
CA GLN A 360 30.51 -6.59 -5.89
C GLN A 360 31.12 -5.91 -7.11
N SER A 361 31.06 -4.58 -7.18
CA SER A 361 31.64 -3.78 -8.27
C SER A 361 33.11 -3.45 -8.09
N ARG A 362 33.76 -3.96 -7.03
CA ARG A 362 35.18 -3.68 -6.75
C ARG A 362 36.06 -4.07 -7.93
N GLY A 363 36.83 -3.12 -8.44
CA GLY A 363 37.73 -3.31 -9.59
C GLY A 363 37.04 -3.21 -10.95
N LEU A 364 35.75 -2.85 -11.01
CA LEU A 364 35.04 -2.57 -12.25
C LEU A 364 34.94 -1.06 -12.49
N ASP A 365 35.71 -0.57 -13.46
CA ASP A 365 35.61 0.79 -13.97
C ASP A 365 35.26 0.74 -15.47
N ALA A 366 33.98 0.90 -15.80
CA ALA A 366 33.49 0.72 -17.16
C ALA A 366 32.25 1.56 -17.48
N VAL A 367 32.13 1.92 -18.76
CA VAL A 367 30.98 2.62 -19.34
C VAL A 367 30.19 1.64 -20.20
N PHE A 368 28.94 1.41 -19.84
CA PHE A 368 28.02 0.51 -20.52
C PHE A 368 26.99 1.34 -21.29
N HIS A 369 26.93 1.12 -22.60
CA HIS A 369 25.89 1.70 -23.44
C HIS A 369 24.82 0.64 -23.69
N PHE A 370 23.59 0.93 -23.30
CA PHE A 370 22.44 0.09 -23.57
C PHE A 370 21.50 0.80 -24.55
N THR A 371 21.13 0.09 -25.62
CA THR A 371 20.07 0.49 -26.55
C THR A 371 18.97 -0.55 -26.45
N PHE A 372 17.86 -0.18 -25.84
CA PHE A 372 16.67 -1.00 -25.76
C PHE A 372 15.78 -0.75 -26.98
N THR A 373 15.31 -1.81 -27.62
CA THR A 373 14.48 -1.74 -28.85
C THR A 373 13.12 -2.39 -28.62
N GLY A 374 12.20 -2.25 -29.59
CA GLY A 374 10.88 -2.89 -29.52
C GLY A 374 9.86 -2.04 -28.76
N ALA A 375 9.16 -2.63 -27.79
CA ALA A 375 8.03 -2.00 -27.10
C ALA A 375 8.38 -0.80 -26.19
N ASP A 376 9.65 -0.63 -25.84
CA ASP A 376 10.16 0.47 -24.99
C ASP A 376 11.55 0.86 -25.52
N HIS A 377 11.59 1.77 -26.50
CA HIS A 377 12.84 2.20 -27.12
C HIS A 377 13.54 3.25 -26.25
N ARG A 378 14.72 2.92 -25.72
CA ARG A 378 15.51 3.83 -24.88
C ARG A 378 17.00 3.59 -25.02
N ASP A 379 17.75 4.68 -25.04
CA ASP A 379 19.19 4.66 -24.90
C ASP A 379 19.60 5.06 -23.49
N ALA A 380 20.55 4.34 -22.92
CA ALA A 380 21.06 4.62 -21.58
C ALA A 380 22.57 4.40 -21.50
N THR A 381 23.23 5.29 -20.77
CA THR A 381 24.62 5.17 -20.37
C THR A 381 24.68 4.85 -18.90
N ILE A 382 25.24 3.69 -18.57
CA ILE A 382 25.47 3.27 -17.19
C ILE A 382 26.98 3.28 -16.97
N THR A 383 27.43 4.07 -16.01
CA THR A 383 28.85 4.12 -15.62
C THR A 383 29.00 3.50 -14.25
N ILE A 384 29.87 2.51 -14.13
CA ILE A 384 30.32 1.99 -12.84
C ILE A 384 31.77 2.43 -12.67
N LYS A 385 32.05 3.14 -11.58
CA LYS A 385 33.40 3.60 -11.25
C LYS A 385 33.53 3.78 -9.74
N ASP A 386 34.65 3.36 -9.15
CA ASP A 386 34.95 3.57 -7.73
C ASP A 386 33.84 3.07 -6.78
N ARG A 387 33.21 1.95 -7.14
CA ARG A 387 32.04 1.38 -6.45
C ARG A 387 30.81 2.29 -6.40
N LYS A 388 30.67 3.16 -7.39
CA LYS A 388 29.49 4.00 -7.61
C LYS A 388 28.91 3.70 -8.97
N ILE A 389 27.60 3.85 -9.08
CA ILE A 389 26.86 3.71 -10.33
C ILE A 389 26.23 5.05 -10.69
N THR A 390 26.25 5.40 -11.97
CA THR A 390 25.52 6.54 -12.53
C THR A 390 24.77 6.06 -13.76
N VAL A 391 23.49 6.41 -13.84
CA VAL A 391 22.61 6.10 -14.98
C VAL A 391 22.22 7.42 -15.62
N ARG A 392 22.43 7.55 -16.94
CA ARG A 392 22.05 8.72 -17.72
C ARG A 392 21.31 8.30 -18.97
N GLU A 393 20.34 9.10 -19.38
CA GLU A 393 19.65 8.92 -20.65
C GLU A 393 20.57 9.27 -21.82
N GLY A 394 20.45 8.52 -22.92
CA GLY A 394 21.27 8.65 -24.11
C GLY A 394 22.61 7.88 -24.05
N LEU A 395 23.30 7.84 -25.19
CA LEU A 395 24.62 7.20 -25.36
C LEU A 395 25.73 8.25 -25.24
N ILE A 396 26.23 8.45 -24.02
CA ILE A 396 27.17 9.52 -23.67
C ILE A 396 28.59 8.96 -23.57
N GLY A 397 29.55 9.62 -24.22
CA GLY A 397 30.96 9.27 -24.15
C GLY A 397 31.33 7.97 -24.87
N LYS A 398 32.52 7.42 -24.55
CA LYS A 398 33.02 6.18 -25.16
C LYS A 398 32.64 4.97 -24.31
N ALA A 399 31.87 4.05 -24.89
CA ALA A 399 31.51 2.80 -24.24
C ALA A 399 32.70 1.84 -24.13
N SER A 400 32.83 1.19 -22.97
CA SER A 400 33.62 -0.03 -22.79
C SER A 400 32.92 -1.24 -23.43
N ILE A 401 31.58 -1.23 -23.42
CA ILE A 401 30.74 -2.26 -24.05
C ILE A 401 29.39 -1.65 -24.48
N ARG A 402 28.87 -2.10 -25.63
CA ARG A 402 27.55 -1.76 -26.13
C ARG A 402 26.64 -2.99 -26.12
N VAL A 403 25.43 -2.84 -25.61
CA VAL A 403 24.40 -3.87 -25.56
C VAL A 403 23.15 -3.33 -26.25
N THR A 404 22.73 -3.96 -27.33
CA THR A 404 21.44 -3.70 -27.96
C THR A 404 20.49 -4.84 -27.63
N ALA A 405 19.34 -4.57 -27.04
CA ALA A 405 18.42 -5.61 -26.60
C ALA A 405 16.96 -5.24 -26.83
N ASP A 406 16.18 -6.15 -27.40
CA ASP A 406 14.71 -6.05 -27.37
C ASP A 406 14.23 -5.98 -25.91
N ALA A 407 13.48 -4.95 -25.56
CA ALA A 407 13.09 -4.64 -24.19
C ALA A 407 12.35 -5.81 -23.51
N LYS A 408 11.39 -6.42 -24.21
CA LYS A 408 10.63 -7.58 -23.72
C LYS A 408 11.55 -8.79 -23.50
N THR A 409 12.57 -8.96 -24.32
CA THR A 409 13.54 -10.06 -24.21
C THR A 409 14.52 -9.84 -23.07
N TRP A 410 15.00 -8.60 -22.89
CA TRP A 410 15.88 -8.24 -21.79
C TRP A 410 15.20 -8.38 -20.43
N LEU A 411 14.00 -7.83 -20.27
CA LEU A 411 13.24 -7.92 -19.02
C LEU A 411 12.89 -9.37 -18.68
N GLY A 412 12.47 -10.17 -19.68
CA GLY A 412 12.23 -11.60 -19.49
C GLY A 412 13.51 -12.36 -19.11
N PHE A 413 14.68 -11.97 -19.63
CA PHE A 413 15.95 -12.55 -19.18
C PHE A 413 16.25 -12.23 -17.71
N LEU A 414 16.09 -10.96 -17.29
CA LEU A 414 16.29 -10.55 -15.90
C LEU A 414 15.31 -11.23 -14.94
N ALA A 415 14.07 -11.44 -15.38
CA ALA A 415 13.05 -12.19 -14.63
C ALA A 415 13.26 -13.72 -14.65
N LYS A 416 14.30 -14.21 -15.35
CA LYS A 416 14.58 -15.63 -15.60
C LYS A 416 13.49 -16.37 -16.39
N GLU A 417 12.68 -15.64 -17.13
CA GLU A 417 11.63 -16.14 -18.03
C GLU A 417 12.17 -16.49 -19.42
N LYS A 418 13.30 -15.90 -19.83
CA LYS A 418 13.92 -16.11 -21.15
C LYS A 418 15.37 -16.52 -21.08
N ASN A 419 15.78 -17.39 -21.99
CA ASN A 419 17.16 -17.86 -22.10
C ASN A 419 18.01 -16.90 -22.95
N ILE A 420 19.13 -16.43 -22.39
CA ILE A 420 20.05 -15.50 -23.05
C ILE A 420 20.70 -16.07 -24.31
N VAL A 421 20.96 -17.38 -24.35
CA VAL A 421 21.58 -18.05 -25.50
C VAL A 421 20.66 -17.97 -26.71
N TRP A 422 19.37 -18.25 -26.52
CA TRP A 422 18.38 -18.15 -27.58
C TRP A 422 18.12 -16.70 -28.00
N ALA A 423 18.17 -15.76 -27.06
CA ALA A 423 18.06 -14.33 -27.36
C ALA A 423 19.23 -13.79 -28.21
N LEU A 424 20.45 -14.28 -27.96
CA LEU A 424 21.64 -13.97 -28.79
C LEU A 424 21.52 -14.62 -30.17
N ALA A 425 21.12 -15.90 -30.24
CA ALA A 425 20.95 -16.63 -31.50
C ALA A 425 19.88 -15.99 -32.42
N THR A 426 18.77 -15.53 -31.84
CA THR A 426 17.70 -14.82 -32.55
C THR A 426 18.02 -13.35 -32.84
N ARG A 427 19.23 -12.88 -32.51
CA ARG A 427 19.69 -11.48 -32.65
C ARG A 427 18.81 -10.44 -31.94
N LYS A 428 17.99 -10.87 -30.98
CA LYS A 428 17.19 -10.01 -30.10
C LYS A 428 18.04 -9.36 -29.00
N ILE A 429 19.20 -9.93 -28.71
CA ILE A 429 20.27 -9.28 -27.95
C ILE A 429 21.52 -9.29 -28.82
N ARG A 430 22.23 -8.17 -28.88
CA ARG A 430 23.53 -8.01 -29.55
C ARG A 430 24.48 -7.33 -28.59
N ILE A 431 25.70 -7.85 -28.52
CA ILE A 431 26.75 -7.33 -27.64
C ILE A 431 27.95 -6.99 -28.51
N SER A 432 28.53 -5.81 -28.29
CA SER A 432 29.76 -5.37 -28.93
C SER A 432 30.73 -4.89 -27.86
N GLY A 433 31.89 -5.55 -27.75
CA GLY A 433 32.88 -5.36 -26.67
C GLY A 433 33.18 -6.67 -25.93
N ASP A 434 33.94 -6.60 -24.83
CA ASP A 434 34.30 -7.77 -24.02
C ASP A 434 33.10 -8.27 -23.20
N PRO A 435 32.55 -9.48 -23.46
CA PRO A 435 31.41 -10.03 -22.71
C PRO A 435 31.68 -10.21 -21.21
N ARG A 436 32.95 -10.31 -20.79
CA ARG A 436 33.32 -10.39 -19.36
C ARG A 436 32.89 -9.16 -18.58
N LEU A 437 32.85 -7.99 -19.22
CA LEU A 437 32.33 -6.77 -18.61
C LEU A 437 30.83 -6.86 -18.33
N LEU A 438 30.04 -7.47 -19.23
CA LEU A 438 28.61 -7.66 -18.99
C LEU A 438 28.33 -8.67 -17.87
N LEU A 439 29.16 -9.71 -17.74
CA LEU A 439 29.11 -10.64 -16.62
C LEU A 439 29.47 -9.95 -15.29
N ALA A 440 30.53 -9.12 -15.28
CA ALA A 440 30.91 -8.33 -14.11
C ALA A 440 29.82 -7.32 -13.72
N PHE A 441 29.21 -6.67 -14.71
CA PHE A 441 28.04 -5.81 -14.53
C PHE A 441 26.88 -6.56 -13.88
N GLY A 442 26.52 -7.74 -14.39
CA GLY A 442 25.45 -8.56 -13.83
C GLY A 442 25.66 -8.94 -12.37
N LYS A 443 26.91 -9.19 -11.94
CA LYS A 443 27.26 -9.47 -10.53
C LYS A 443 27.05 -8.27 -9.59
N CYS A 444 27.00 -7.05 -10.12
CA CYS A 444 26.75 -5.85 -9.34
C CYS A 444 25.28 -5.70 -8.89
N PHE A 445 24.40 -6.63 -9.28
CA PHE A 445 22.98 -6.59 -8.97
C PHE A 445 22.52 -7.91 -8.35
N PRO A 446 21.52 -7.88 -7.43
CA PRO A 446 20.96 -9.08 -6.85
C PRO A 446 20.36 -9.99 -7.95
N SER A 447 20.83 -11.23 -8.00
CA SER A 447 20.21 -12.27 -8.83
C SER A 447 19.53 -13.29 -7.93
N PRO A 448 18.22 -13.51 -8.02
CA PRO A 448 17.55 -14.50 -7.18
C PRO A 448 18.02 -15.90 -7.58
N GLU A 449 18.79 -16.62 -6.75
CA GLU A 449 19.29 -17.98 -7.09
C GLU A 449 18.19 -19.03 -7.31
N ILE A 450 16.95 -18.75 -6.91
CA ILE A 450 15.82 -19.68 -7.04
C ILE A 450 15.48 -19.87 -8.54
N LYS A 451 15.76 -21.07 -9.06
CA LYS A 451 15.29 -21.52 -10.38
C LYS A 451 13.78 -21.73 -10.31
N ARG A 452 13.02 -20.84 -10.96
CA ARG A 452 11.56 -20.87 -11.02
C ARG A 452 11.08 -21.81 -12.13
N LYS A 453 9.96 -22.50 -11.93
CA LYS A 453 9.27 -23.20 -13.03
C LYS A 453 8.52 -22.17 -13.88
N HIS A 454 8.41 -22.48 -15.16
CA HIS A 454 8.07 -21.53 -16.22
C HIS A 454 6.63 -21.03 -16.08
N VAL A 455 6.48 -19.70 -16.06
CA VAL A 455 5.28 -19.03 -16.54
C VAL A 455 5.79 -17.96 -17.49
N GLU A 456 5.47 -18.07 -18.78
CA GLU A 456 5.71 -16.99 -19.72
C GLU A 456 4.85 -15.81 -19.26
N VAL A 457 5.48 -14.73 -18.77
CA VAL A 457 4.75 -13.50 -18.52
C VAL A 457 4.43 -12.89 -19.87
N ILE A 458 3.20 -13.10 -20.29
CA ILE A 458 2.59 -12.38 -21.39
C ILE A 458 2.48 -10.92 -20.92
N PRO A 459 3.07 -9.94 -21.62
CA PRO A 459 2.78 -8.53 -21.37
C PRO A 459 1.29 -8.35 -21.66
N GLU A 460 0.51 -8.11 -20.61
CA GLU A 460 -0.89 -7.78 -20.78
C GLU A 460 -0.97 -6.37 -21.36
N ALA A 461 -1.57 -6.24 -22.54
CA ALA A 461 -2.35 -5.05 -22.81
C ALA A 461 -3.45 -5.01 -21.73
N SER A 462 -3.65 -3.84 -21.11
CA SER A 462 -4.69 -3.57 -20.10
C SER A 462 -5.88 -4.53 -20.27
N LEU A 463 -6.10 -5.40 -19.28
CA LEU A 463 -7.24 -6.31 -19.25
C LEU A 463 -8.54 -5.53 -19.02
N ILE A 464 -8.88 -4.63 -19.93
CA ILE A 464 -10.27 -4.47 -20.33
C ILE A 464 -10.54 -5.62 -21.30
N VAL A 465 -10.63 -6.83 -20.76
CA VAL A 465 -11.42 -7.87 -21.42
C VAL A 465 -12.84 -7.31 -21.48
N PRO A 466 -13.57 -7.42 -22.60
CA PRO A 466 -14.93 -6.93 -22.68
C PRO A 466 -15.71 -7.52 -21.51
N ALA A 467 -16.17 -6.64 -20.61
CA ALA A 467 -17.08 -7.00 -19.56
C ALA A 467 -18.20 -7.84 -20.18
N ILE A 468 -18.53 -8.97 -19.56
CA ILE A 468 -19.93 -9.39 -19.52
C ILE A 468 -20.66 -8.11 -19.10
N ARG A 469 -21.43 -7.49 -20.00
CA ARG A 469 -22.22 -6.30 -19.65
C ARG A 469 -23.26 -6.81 -18.65
N PRO A 470 -23.11 -6.60 -17.32
CA PRO A 470 -24.03 -7.19 -16.34
C PRO A 470 -25.38 -6.45 -16.34
N PHE A 471 -25.48 -5.41 -17.17
CA PHE A 471 -26.63 -4.55 -17.33
C PHE A 471 -27.20 -4.74 -18.75
N GLU A 472 -27.77 -5.91 -19.00
CA GLU A 472 -28.91 -5.94 -19.92
C GLU A 472 -30.06 -5.14 -19.30
N LYS A 473 -31.00 -4.64 -20.11
CA LYS A 473 -32.13 -3.84 -19.64
C LYS A 473 -32.93 -4.64 -18.61
N ASN A 474 -32.75 -4.34 -17.32
CA ASN A 474 -33.29 -5.13 -16.21
C ASN A 474 -34.67 -4.64 -15.73
N ASP A 475 -35.02 -3.39 -16.04
CA ASP A 475 -36.37 -2.89 -15.81
C ASP A 475 -37.23 -3.11 -17.06
N ALA A 476 -38.12 -4.10 -16.99
CA ALA A 476 -39.05 -4.41 -18.08
C ALA A 476 -40.02 -3.27 -18.42
N LEU A 477 -40.28 -2.34 -17.48
CA LEU A 477 -41.19 -1.22 -17.66
C LEU A 477 -40.51 0.02 -18.24
N THR A 478 -39.23 0.25 -17.91
CA THR A 478 -38.53 1.49 -18.30
C THR A 478 -37.33 1.29 -19.22
N GLY A 479 -36.89 0.05 -19.45
CA GLY A 479 -35.72 -0.27 -20.27
C GLY A 479 -34.39 0.20 -19.68
N LYS A 480 -34.35 0.57 -18.40
CA LYS A 480 -33.14 1.00 -17.69
C LYS A 480 -32.25 -0.18 -17.29
N ALA A 481 -30.97 0.12 -17.11
CA ALA A 481 -29.94 -0.84 -16.67
C ALA A 481 -30.22 -1.46 -15.28
N ARG A 482 -31.01 -0.78 -14.45
CA ARG A 482 -31.37 -1.19 -13.09
C ARG A 482 -32.85 -0.98 -12.85
N TRP A 483 -33.47 -1.93 -12.18
CA TRP A 483 -34.84 -1.85 -11.70
C TRP A 483 -34.89 -1.02 -10.41
N TYR A 484 -35.94 -0.22 -10.27
CA TYR A 484 -36.25 0.52 -9.05
C TYR A 484 -37.71 0.32 -8.68
N GLY A 485 -37.98 -0.17 -7.47
CA GLY A 485 -39.33 -0.36 -6.97
C GLY A 485 -39.37 -0.95 -5.58
N ALA A 486 -40.57 -1.25 -5.09
CA ALA A 486 -40.77 -1.80 -3.75
C ALA A 486 -40.77 -3.34 -3.76
N LEU A 487 -40.05 -3.96 -2.83
CA LEU A 487 -40.22 -5.37 -2.47
C LEU A 487 -40.84 -5.52 -1.08
N LEU A 488 -41.62 -6.59 -0.88
CA LEU A 488 -42.26 -6.91 0.39
C LEU A 488 -41.33 -7.77 1.25
N LEU A 489 -41.04 -7.34 2.48
CA LEU A 489 -40.35 -8.16 3.46
C LEU A 489 -41.28 -9.29 3.94
N LYS A 490 -40.98 -10.51 3.53
CA LYS A 490 -41.83 -11.68 3.78
C LYS A 490 -41.42 -12.45 5.04
N ASP A 491 -40.14 -12.44 5.37
CA ASP A 491 -39.61 -13.22 6.49
C ASP A 491 -38.28 -12.62 7.02
N ILE A 492 -38.05 -12.81 8.33
CA ILE A 492 -36.81 -12.43 9.01
C ILE A 492 -36.31 -13.64 9.79
N GLU A 493 -35.12 -14.12 9.45
CA GLU A 493 -34.47 -15.22 10.15
C GLU A 493 -33.33 -14.71 11.04
N GLN A 494 -33.34 -15.12 12.31
CA GLN A 494 -32.20 -14.90 13.21
C GLN A 494 -31.11 -15.95 12.96
N VAL A 495 -30.01 -15.55 12.33
CA VAL A 495 -28.90 -16.47 11.99
C VAL A 495 -27.94 -16.65 13.16
N THR A 496 -27.57 -15.55 13.82
CA THR A 496 -26.74 -15.52 15.04
C THR A 496 -27.18 -14.34 15.93
N PRO A 497 -26.75 -14.19 17.20
CA PRO A 497 -27.23 -13.10 18.07
C PRO A 497 -27.13 -11.68 17.49
N ASN A 498 -26.19 -11.43 16.57
CA ASN A 498 -26.01 -10.13 15.92
C ASN A 498 -26.15 -10.18 14.39
N VAL A 499 -26.72 -11.24 13.81
CA VAL A 499 -26.91 -11.37 12.35
C VAL A 499 -28.31 -11.88 12.05
N LYS A 500 -29.02 -11.18 11.15
CA LYS A 500 -30.34 -11.55 10.64
C LYS A 500 -30.30 -11.66 9.11
N THR A 501 -31.10 -12.58 8.56
CA THR A 501 -31.39 -12.65 7.12
C THR A 501 -32.80 -12.11 6.88
N PHE A 502 -32.94 -11.22 5.90
CA PHE A 502 -34.20 -10.60 5.50
C PHE A 502 -34.57 -11.11 4.11
N ARG A 503 -35.77 -11.67 3.97
CA ARG A 503 -36.26 -12.27 2.74
C ARG A 503 -37.33 -11.39 2.11
N PHE A 504 -37.08 -10.94 0.87
CA PHE A 504 -38.01 -10.10 0.14
C PHE A 504 -38.63 -10.84 -1.03
N VAL A 505 -39.90 -10.54 -1.30
CA VAL A 505 -40.68 -11.09 -2.42
C VAL A 505 -41.30 -9.97 -3.24
N ASN A 506 -41.72 -10.28 -4.46
CA ASN A 506 -42.52 -9.35 -5.26
C ASN A 506 -43.87 -9.12 -4.57
N PRO A 507 -44.26 -7.86 -4.24
CA PRO A 507 -45.55 -7.58 -3.60
C PRO A 507 -46.75 -7.99 -4.47
N LYS A 508 -46.56 -8.14 -5.79
CA LYS A 508 -47.58 -8.62 -6.73
C LYS A 508 -47.63 -10.14 -6.87
N GLY A 509 -46.81 -10.87 -6.10
CA GLY A 509 -46.61 -12.31 -6.26
C GLY A 509 -45.75 -12.68 -7.47
N GLY A 510 -45.37 -13.95 -7.55
CA GLY A 510 -44.51 -14.47 -8.62
C GLY A 510 -43.04 -14.05 -8.47
N ASP A 511 -42.33 -14.04 -9.60
CA ASP A 511 -40.91 -13.76 -9.67
C ASP A 511 -40.53 -12.34 -9.20
N ILE A 512 -39.32 -12.20 -8.67
CA ILE A 512 -38.69 -10.90 -8.47
C ILE A 512 -38.56 -10.16 -9.82
N PRO A 513 -38.81 -8.84 -9.86
CA PRO A 513 -39.01 -8.08 -11.09
C PRO A 513 -37.72 -7.67 -11.81
N PHE A 514 -36.58 -8.29 -11.48
CA PHE A 514 -35.28 -8.08 -12.11
C PHE A 514 -34.50 -9.39 -12.17
N THR A 515 -33.42 -9.41 -12.96
CA THR A 515 -32.42 -10.48 -12.93
C THR A 515 -31.13 -9.97 -12.28
N HIS A 516 -30.31 -10.86 -11.74
CA HIS A 516 -29.00 -10.52 -11.18
C HIS A 516 -28.00 -11.64 -11.46
N VAL A 517 -26.71 -11.30 -11.35
CA VAL A 517 -25.61 -12.26 -11.36
C VAL A 517 -25.19 -12.54 -9.92
N ALA A 518 -24.79 -13.78 -9.64
CA ALA A 518 -24.36 -14.18 -8.31
C ALA A 518 -23.19 -13.32 -7.83
N GLY A 519 -23.31 -12.77 -6.62
CA GLY A 519 -22.34 -11.83 -6.03
C GLY A 519 -22.71 -10.33 -6.11
N GLN A 520 -23.76 -9.98 -6.87
CA GLN A 520 -24.29 -8.62 -6.94
C GLN A 520 -25.02 -8.18 -5.66
N TYR A 521 -25.24 -6.88 -5.52
CA TYR A 521 -25.94 -6.24 -4.41
C TYR A 521 -27.22 -5.52 -4.86
N LEU A 522 -28.08 -5.22 -3.89
CA LEU A 522 -29.21 -4.30 -4.04
C LEU A 522 -29.02 -3.10 -3.12
N THR A 523 -29.67 -1.98 -3.42
CA THR A 523 -29.56 -0.74 -2.63
C THR A 523 -30.92 -0.33 -2.10
N PHE A 524 -31.06 -0.26 -0.78
CA PHE A 524 -32.25 0.31 -0.14
C PHE A 524 -32.24 1.82 -0.28
N ASP A 525 -33.40 2.37 -0.60
CA ASP A 525 -33.72 3.79 -0.49
C ASP A 525 -34.72 3.98 0.65
N ILE A 526 -34.22 4.37 1.81
CA ILE A 526 -34.96 4.36 3.08
C ILE A 526 -34.68 5.63 3.86
N ALA A 527 -35.59 6.01 4.76
CA ALA A 527 -35.40 7.15 5.66
C ALA A 527 -35.61 6.77 7.13
N PRO A 528 -34.71 5.97 7.75
CA PRO A 528 -34.76 5.68 9.18
C PRO A 528 -34.81 6.99 9.96
N HIS A 529 -35.84 7.15 10.79
CA HIS A 529 -36.11 8.39 11.55
C HIS A 529 -36.09 9.68 10.70
N GLY A 530 -36.53 9.60 9.44
CA GLY A 530 -36.57 10.75 8.53
C GLY A 530 -35.24 11.10 7.85
N ILE A 531 -34.17 10.34 8.10
CA ILE A 531 -32.86 10.58 7.49
C ILE A 531 -32.75 9.77 6.18
N ALA A 532 -32.98 10.44 5.05
CA ALA A 532 -32.85 9.82 3.73
C ALA A 532 -31.46 9.21 3.53
N THR A 533 -31.42 7.88 3.38
CA THR A 533 -30.21 7.09 3.40
C THR A 533 -30.28 6.00 2.33
N ARG A 534 -29.25 5.94 1.48
CA ARG A 534 -29.05 4.81 0.57
C ARG A 534 -28.05 3.84 1.15
N ARG A 535 -28.39 2.56 1.26
CA ARG A 535 -27.45 1.52 1.71
C ARG A 535 -27.53 0.28 0.85
N SER A 536 -26.37 -0.16 0.40
CA SER A 536 -26.23 -1.36 -0.42
C SER A 536 -25.97 -2.58 0.45
N TYR A 537 -26.70 -3.66 0.18
CA TYR A 537 -26.46 -4.96 0.77
C TYR A 537 -26.35 -6.00 -0.32
N THR A 538 -25.34 -6.85 -0.18
CA THR A 538 -25.15 -7.96 -1.10
C THR A 538 -26.34 -8.89 -1.08
N ILE A 539 -26.76 -9.32 -2.27
CA ILE A 539 -27.78 -10.34 -2.42
C ILE A 539 -27.15 -11.68 -1.98
N ALA A 540 -27.67 -12.29 -0.93
CA ALA A 540 -27.20 -13.55 -0.37
C ALA A 540 -27.82 -14.78 -1.03
N SER A 541 -28.98 -14.62 -1.70
CA SER A 541 -29.61 -15.68 -2.48
C SER A 541 -28.98 -15.81 -3.88
N PRO A 542 -28.99 -17.01 -4.47
CA PRO A 542 -28.50 -17.18 -5.84
C PRO A 542 -29.51 -16.66 -6.88
N PRO A 543 -29.09 -16.32 -8.11
CA PRO A 543 -29.98 -15.96 -9.23
C PRO A 543 -30.99 -17.03 -9.63
N SER A 544 -30.73 -18.30 -9.32
CA SER A 544 -31.64 -19.43 -9.53
C SER A 544 -32.92 -19.31 -8.70
N TRP A 545 -32.92 -18.54 -7.61
CA TRP A 545 -34.10 -18.31 -6.78
C TRP A 545 -34.83 -17.08 -7.31
N ARG A 546 -35.87 -17.35 -8.10
CA ARG A 546 -36.65 -16.29 -8.76
C ARG A 546 -37.84 -15.82 -7.92
N ASP A 547 -38.31 -16.62 -6.99
CA ASP A 547 -39.47 -16.33 -6.13
C ASP A 547 -39.17 -15.37 -4.98
N ARG A 548 -37.88 -15.18 -4.64
CA ARG A 548 -37.44 -14.35 -3.51
C ARG A 548 -36.00 -13.87 -3.65
N ILE A 549 -35.65 -12.85 -2.88
CA ILE A 549 -34.26 -12.42 -2.69
C ILE A 549 -33.92 -12.29 -1.20
N GLU A 550 -32.69 -12.60 -0.84
CA GLU A 550 -32.22 -12.54 0.55
C GLU A 550 -31.08 -11.54 0.71
N ILE A 551 -31.05 -10.82 1.84
CA ILE A 551 -29.85 -10.15 2.34
C ILE A 551 -29.55 -10.66 3.74
N THR A 552 -28.29 -10.74 4.11
CA THR A 552 -27.88 -11.10 5.47
C THR A 552 -27.07 -9.96 6.06
N VAL A 553 -27.55 -9.42 7.19
CA VAL A 553 -27.04 -8.17 7.77
C VAL A 553 -26.58 -8.41 9.19
N LYS A 554 -25.34 -8.05 9.47
CA LYS A 554 -24.80 -7.96 10.83
C LYS A 554 -25.19 -6.64 11.46
N ARG A 555 -25.65 -6.67 12.71
CA ARG A 555 -25.97 -5.49 13.51
C ARG A 555 -24.67 -4.81 13.95
N GLU A 556 -24.41 -3.63 13.44
CA GLU A 556 -23.29 -2.78 13.90
C GLU A 556 -23.75 -1.86 15.03
N GLN A 557 -22.98 -1.80 16.13
CA GLN A 557 -23.34 -1.07 17.36
C GLN A 557 -23.68 0.40 17.10
N PHE A 558 -22.97 1.03 16.17
CA PHE A 558 -23.14 2.44 15.79
C PHE A 558 -23.78 2.63 14.40
N GLY A 559 -24.23 1.55 13.76
CA GLY A 559 -24.76 1.59 12.40
C GLY A 559 -26.20 2.07 12.33
N LEU A 560 -26.45 3.17 11.61
CA LEU A 560 -27.79 3.74 11.43
C LEU A 560 -28.78 2.72 10.83
N VAL A 561 -28.47 2.19 9.64
CA VAL A 561 -29.38 1.30 8.91
C VAL A 561 -29.37 -0.12 9.44
N SER A 562 -28.21 -0.65 9.86
CA SER A 562 -28.13 -2.02 10.38
C SER A 562 -28.90 -2.18 11.70
N ARG A 563 -28.92 -1.15 12.56
CA ARG A 563 -29.77 -1.19 13.77
C ARG A 563 -31.23 -1.08 13.41
N TRP A 564 -31.59 -0.11 12.57
CA TRP A 564 -32.97 0.05 12.10
C TRP A 564 -33.54 -1.24 11.48
N LEU A 565 -32.79 -1.90 10.59
CA LEU A 565 -33.16 -3.21 10.04
C LEU A 565 -33.36 -4.28 11.12
N HIS A 566 -32.55 -4.26 12.19
CA HIS A 566 -32.62 -5.27 13.24
C HIS A 566 -33.69 -5.00 14.29
N ASP A 567 -33.93 -3.73 14.61
CA ASP A 567 -34.65 -3.30 15.80
C ASP A 567 -36.08 -2.81 15.46
N GLU A 568 -36.31 -2.31 14.24
CA GLU A 568 -37.57 -1.63 13.87
C GLU A 568 -38.29 -2.25 12.67
N VAL A 569 -37.56 -2.84 11.73
CA VAL A 569 -38.15 -3.44 10.52
C VAL A 569 -38.91 -4.73 10.85
N ALA A 570 -40.11 -4.87 10.30
CA ALA A 570 -41.01 -5.98 10.55
C ALA A 570 -41.49 -6.66 9.26
N VAL A 571 -41.86 -7.94 9.37
CA VAL A 571 -42.50 -8.67 8.28
C VAL A 571 -43.78 -7.93 7.86
N GLY A 572 -43.95 -7.70 6.56
CA GLY A 572 -45.02 -6.89 5.99
C GLY A 572 -44.55 -5.53 5.45
N ASP A 573 -43.34 -5.07 5.82
CA ASP A 573 -42.82 -3.79 5.35
C ASP A 573 -42.48 -3.82 3.85
N LEU A 574 -42.75 -2.69 3.18
CA LEU A 574 -42.37 -2.46 1.79
C LEU A 574 -41.07 -1.65 1.74
N MET A 575 -40.08 -2.16 1.01
CA MET A 575 -38.76 -1.55 0.89
C MET A 575 -38.47 -1.12 -0.54
N ASN A 576 -38.19 0.18 -0.72
CA ASN A 576 -37.74 0.70 -2.01
C ASN A 576 -36.30 0.26 -2.28
N ILE A 577 -36.09 -0.40 -3.42
CA ILE A 577 -34.85 -1.05 -3.78
C ILE A 577 -34.46 -0.67 -5.20
N GLU A 578 -33.18 -0.32 -5.38
CA GLU A 578 -32.51 -0.28 -6.67
C GLU A 578 -31.67 -1.56 -6.86
N ALA A 579 -31.90 -2.33 -7.93
CA ALA A 579 -31.21 -3.58 -8.18
C ALA A 579 -31.15 -3.98 -9.68
N PRO A 580 -30.19 -4.83 -10.08
CA PRO A 580 -28.99 -5.19 -9.33
C PRO A 580 -27.86 -4.16 -9.49
N GLY A 581 -26.88 -4.19 -8.60
CA GLY A 581 -25.64 -3.42 -8.68
C GLY A 581 -24.41 -4.28 -8.34
N GLY A 582 -23.22 -3.82 -8.73
CA GLY A 582 -21.95 -4.47 -8.37
C GLY A 582 -21.31 -5.29 -9.49
N MET A 583 -19.98 -5.40 -9.40
CA MET A 583 -19.08 -6.06 -10.36
C MET A 583 -18.39 -7.30 -9.76
N PHE A 584 -18.59 -7.58 -8.47
CA PHE A 584 -18.04 -8.77 -7.82
C PHE A 584 -18.93 -9.97 -8.17
N VAL A 585 -18.60 -10.65 -9.27
CA VAL A 585 -19.45 -11.72 -9.83
C VAL A 585 -18.66 -12.95 -10.23
N PHE A 586 -19.32 -14.10 -10.15
CA PHE A 586 -18.85 -15.34 -10.77
C PHE A 586 -20.06 -16.18 -11.19
N SER A 587 -20.25 -16.32 -12.50
CA SER A 587 -21.35 -17.07 -13.14
C SER A 587 -20.97 -18.52 -13.50
N GLY A 588 -19.73 -18.93 -13.24
CA GLY A 588 -19.21 -20.25 -13.64
C GLY A 588 -18.62 -20.26 -15.06
N ARG A 589 -18.55 -19.10 -15.72
CA ARG A 589 -17.95 -18.92 -17.05
C ARG A 589 -16.55 -18.29 -16.99
N GLU A 590 -16.20 -17.70 -15.85
CA GLU A 590 -14.99 -16.91 -15.66
C GLU A 590 -13.75 -17.79 -15.39
N GLY A 591 -13.94 -19.05 -15.00
CA GLY A 591 -12.86 -20.02 -14.79
C GLY A 591 -13.39 -21.43 -14.52
N PRO A 592 -12.53 -22.48 -14.49
CA PRO A 592 -12.93 -23.86 -14.23
C PRO A 592 -13.01 -24.25 -12.74
N SER A 593 -12.58 -23.36 -11.85
CA SER A 593 -12.68 -23.50 -10.38
C SER A 593 -12.74 -22.11 -9.74
N VAL A 594 -13.24 -22.01 -8.51
CA VAL A 594 -13.35 -20.73 -7.78
C VAL A 594 -12.91 -20.88 -6.33
N VAL A 595 -12.15 -19.90 -5.84
CA VAL A 595 -11.78 -19.79 -4.42
C VAL A 595 -12.44 -18.54 -3.83
N LEU A 596 -13.35 -18.76 -2.89
CA LEU A 596 -14.14 -17.75 -2.21
C LEU A 596 -13.57 -17.54 -0.80
N ILE A 597 -13.01 -16.37 -0.52
CA ILE A 597 -12.33 -16.08 0.76
C ILE A 597 -13.06 -14.96 1.50
N GLY A 598 -13.82 -15.32 2.54
CA GLY A 598 -14.71 -14.42 3.26
C GLY A 598 -14.37 -14.23 4.74
N GLY A 599 -14.53 -13.01 5.25
CA GLY A 599 -14.42 -12.68 6.67
C GLY A 599 -15.74 -12.10 7.21
N GLY A 600 -16.26 -12.64 8.31
CA GLY A 600 -17.48 -12.17 8.95
C GLY A 600 -18.69 -12.13 7.99
N VAL A 601 -19.45 -11.02 8.00
CA VAL A 601 -20.62 -10.84 7.10
C VAL A 601 -20.24 -10.63 5.62
N GLY A 602 -18.94 -10.45 5.33
CA GLY A 602 -18.40 -10.40 3.96
C GLY A 602 -18.52 -11.73 3.19
N ILE A 603 -19.04 -12.79 3.82
CA ILE A 603 -19.37 -14.07 3.18
C ILE A 603 -20.60 -13.98 2.25
N THR A 604 -21.44 -12.97 2.40
CA THR A 604 -22.72 -12.85 1.66
C THR A 604 -22.63 -12.95 0.12
N PRO A 605 -21.73 -12.26 -0.60
CA PRO A 605 -21.58 -12.45 -2.05
C PRO A 605 -21.13 -13.87 -2.40
N MET A 606 -20.28 -14.45 -1.56
CA MET A 606 -19.72 -15.78 -1.76
C MET A 606 -20.78 -16.85 -1.56
N MET A 607 -21.72 -16.67 -0.64
CA MET A 607 -22.86 -17.56 -0.49
C MET A 607 -23.78 -17.51 -1.72
N SER A 608 -24.02 -16.32 -2.29
CA SER A 608 -24.77 -16.20 -3.55
C SER A 608 -24.11 -16.97 -4.69
N ILE A 609 -22.78 -16.81 -4.85
CA ILE A 609 -21.98 -17.54 -5.85
C ILE A 609 -22.00 -19.04 -5.58
N ALA A 610 -21.65 -19.49 -4.37
CA ALA A 610 -21.58 -20.91 -4.03
C ALA A 610 -22.93 -21.61 -4.21
N ARG A 611 -24.03 -20.98 -3.77
CA ARG A 611 -25.39 -21.50 -3.99
C ARG A 611 -25.74 -21.57 -5.48
N TYR A 612 -25.43 -20.54 -6.26
CA TYR A 612 -25.72 -20.52 -7.69
C TYR A 612 -24.99 -21.63 -8.45
N LEU A 613 -23.69 -21.79 -8.18
CA LEU A 613 -22.88 -22.85 -8.79
C LEU A 613 -23.36 -24.25 -8.38
N THR A 614 -23.82 -24.40 -7.13
CA THR A 614 -24.40 -25.66 -6.64
C THR A 614 -25.74 -25.94 -7.32
N ASP A 615 -26.65 -24.96 -7.36
CA ASP A 615 -27.99 -25.08 -7.96
C ASP A 615 -27.92 -25.39 -9.46
N THR A 616 -26.91 -24.85 -10.15
CA THR A 616 -26.68 -25.07 -11.58
C THR A 616 -25.84 -26.32 -11.88
N GLN A 617 -25.51 -27.11 -10.86
CA GLN A 617 -24.65 -28.30 -10.97
C GLN A 617 -23.35 -28.01 -11.73
N TRP A 618 -22.75 -26.85 -11.45
CA TRP A 618 -21.55 -26.41 -12.14
C TRP A 618 -20.42 -27.42 -11.95
N PRO A 619 -19.75 -27.89 -13.02
CA PRO A 619 -18.81 -29.01 -12.97
C PRO A 619 -17.44 -28.66 -12.35
N GLY A 620 -17.22 -27.38 -12.03
CA GLY A 620 -15.97 -26.90 -11.43
C GLY A 620 -15.86 -27.15 -9.93
N THR A 621 -14.68 -26.89 -9.37
CA THR A 621 -14.45 -27.01 -7.92
C THR A 621 -14.70 -25.68 -7.21
N ILE A 622 -15.50 -25.72 -6.13
CA ILE A 622 -15.77 -24.57 -5.26
C ILE A 622 -14.95 -24.72 -3.98
N TYR A 623 -14.04 -23.79 -3.72
CA TYR A 623 -13.36 -23.67 -2.43
C TYR A 623 -13.96 -22.49 -1.66
N LEU A 624 -14.43 -22.73 -0.44
CA LEU A 624 -14.95 -21.67 0.44
C LEU A 624 -14.09 -21.61 1.71
N LEU A 625 -13.29 -20.56 1.84
CA LEU A 625 -12.45 -20.27 2.99
C LEU A 625 -13.12 -19.16 3.79
N THR A 626 -13.40 -19.41 5.07
CA THR A 626 -14.09 -18.45 5.93
C THR A 626 -13.31 -18.19 7.21
N SER A 627 -13.36 -16.94 7.67
CA SER A 627 -12.85 -16.52 8.98
C SER A 627 -13.95 -15.84 9.77
N PHE A 628 -14.16 -16.28 11.00
CA PHE A 628 -15.15 -15.74 11.93
C PHE A 628 -14.53 -15.63 13.32
N LEU A 629 -14.92 -14.58 14.06
CA LEU A 629 -14.52 -14.44 15.45
C LEU A 629 -15.20 -15.54 16.27
N PRO A 630 -14.46 -16.37 17.02
CA PRO A 630 -15.08 -17.28 17.97
C PRO A 630 -15.85 -16.46 19.03
N ARG A 631 -17.02 -16.97 19.44
CA ARG A 631 -17.86 -16.39 20.49
C ARG A 631 -16.98 -16.06 21.70
N ARG A 632 -16.80 -14.77 22.02
CA ARG A 632 -16.35 -14.37 23.37
C ARG A 632 -17.54 -14.62 24.28
N THR A 633 -17.38 -15.55 25.22
CA THR A 633 -18.34 -15.79 26.31
C THR A 633 -18.46 -14.56 27.20
#